data_AF-A0A4Y1WR71-F1
#
_entry.id   AF-A0A4Y1WR71-F1
#
_cell.length_a   1.000
_cell.length_b   1.000
_cell.length_c   1.000
_cell.angle_alpha   90.00
_cell.angle_beta   90.00
_cell.angle_gamma   90.00
#
_symmetry.space_group_name_H-M   'P 1'
#
loop_
_entity.id
_entity.type
_entity.pdbx_description
1 polymer ?
#
loop_
_entity_poly.entity_id
_entity_poly.type
_entity_poly.pdbx_seq_one_letter_code
_entity_poly.pdbx_strand_id
1 'polypeptide(L)'
;MINKAMGQAEYEAFKAKLREWMEAHPEEYAAFEESMNTRDMAGCQAVLLQAIALIPQYRKLTAAKANEGLFNHVNEIEQAAQDNDLARKLIGECEQPVAGSPVPAMLCWLYFGKSFERMVEHCEELRRTPELGYFQKITMSATIRLLIARSIKLGLRTREEWKAHREAMRLAESDQVLDWAMEESSSDKNDSKRKPGRPGATRSLTEMFAPTVSRPEELRRKIGTYLLTRHTQTDIARLKIALEELRYLTLPIPIKPFRDALQEEYGREIRIVHERGIQEAYSRLTEPLLAGKSVRDRGPEAVAIREIKDFLSETNSFNSSE
;
A
#
# COMPACT_ATOMS: atom_id res chain seq x y z
N MET A 1 -4.87 -6.23 24.27
CA MET A 1 -5.59 -7.27 25.05
C MET A 1 -4.71 -7.75 26.19
N ILE A 2 -3.50 -8.26 25.93
CA ILE A 2 -2.52 -8.63 26.98
C ILE A 2 -2.22 -7.45 27.92
N ASN A 3 -1.92 -6.28 27.37
CA ASN A 3 -1.72 -5.04 28.15
C ASN A 3 -2.92 -4.59 29.00
N LYS A 4 -4.14 -5.07 28.70
CA LYS A 4 -5.34 -4.79 29.49
C LYS A 4 -5.63 -5.87 30.53
N ALA A 5 -5.04 -7.05 30.38
CA ALA A 5 -5.26 -8.21 31.23
C ALA A 5 -4.30 -8.25 32.44
N MET A 6 -3.29 -7.39 32.46
CA MET A 6 -2.20 -7.36 33.45
C MET A 6 -1.89 -5.91 33.84
N GLY A 7 -1.34 -5.70 35.04
CA GLY A 7 -0.82 -4.40 35.45
C GLY A 7 0.40 -3.98 34.64
N GLN A 8 0.74 -2.68 34.62
CA GLN A 8 1.86 -2.18 33.80
C GLN A 8 3.20 -2.87 34.14
N ALA A 9 3.48 -3.09 35.43
CA ALA A 9 4.71 -3.76 35.85
C ALA A 9 4.74 -5.24 35.41
N GLU A 10 3.61 -5.94 35.53
CA GLU A 10 3.48 -7.34 35.10
C GLU A 10 3.61 -7.45 33.58
N TYR A 11 3.05 -6.49 32.83
CA TYR A 11 3.15 -6.42 31.38
C TYR A 11 4.59 -6.20 30.91
N GLU A 12 5.33 -5.31 31.55
CA GLU A 12 6.76 -5.12 31.25
C GLU A 12 7.58 -6.37 31.60
N ALA A 13 7.30 -7.03 32.73
CA ALA A 13 7.93 -8.29 33.10
C ALA A 13 7.63 -9.41 32.09
N PHE A 14 6.39 -9.49 31.59
CA PHE A 14 6.01 -10.43 30.54
C PHE A 14 6.80 -10.20 29.25
N LYS A 15 6.95 -8.94 28.80
CA LYS A 15 7.79 -8.62 27.63
C LYS A 15 9.26 -8.98 27.87
N ALA A 16 9.78 -8.78 29.08
CA ALA A 16 11.15 -9.17 29.40
C ALA A 16 11.36 -10.68 29.25
N LYS A 17 10.43 -11.49 29.79
CA LYS A 17 10.43 -12.96 29.59
C LYS A 17 10.38 -13.36 28.12
N LEU A 18 9.58 -12.67 27.29
CA LEU A 18 9.56 -12.94 25.85
C LEU A 18 10.92 -12.66 25.19
N ARG A 19 11.64 -11.62 25.61
CA ARG A 19 13.01 -11.36 25.12
C ARG A 19 13.99 -12.46 25.55
N GLU A 20 13.95 -12.85 26.81
CA GLU A 20 14.76 -13.96 27.31
C GLU A 20 14.49 -15.25 26.53
N TRP A 21 13.21 -15.54 26.25
CA TRP A 21 12.84 -16.68 25.41
C TRP A 21 13.43 -16.57 24.00
N MET A 22 13.31 -15.40 23.36
CA MET A 22 13.83 -15.14 22.01
C MET A 22 15.36 -15.30 21.94
N GLU A 23 16.08 -14.88 22.99
CA GLU A 23 17.54 -15.05 23.09
C GLU A 23 17.96 -16.50 23.35
N ALA A 24 17.15 -17.26 24.11
CA ALA A 24 17.41 -18.67 24.39
C ALA A 24 17.00 -19.61 23.24
N HIS A 25 16.09 -19.20 22.36
CA HIS A 25 15.55 -20.02 21.25
C HIS A 25 15.70 -19.31 19.88
N PRO A 26 16.92 -18.90 19.49
CA PRO A 26 17.14 -18.12 18.27
C PRO A 26 16.75 -18.89 17.00
N GLU A 27 16.98 -20.21 16.96
CA GLU A 27 16.64 -21.06 15.81
C GLU A 27 15.12 -21.20 15.64
N GLU A 28 14.37 -21.38 16.72
CA GLU A 28 12.90 -21.49 16.68
C GLU A 28 12.27 -20.17 16.24
N TYR A 29 12.78 -19.04 16.75
CA TYR A 29 12.33 -17.73 16.32
C TYR A 29 12.66 -17.47 14.85
N ALA A 30 13.87 -17.79 14.39
CA ALA A 30 14.29 -17.62 13.01
C ALA A 30 13.45 -18.48 12.05
N ALA A 31 13.20 -19.75 12.40
CA ALA A 31 12.35 -20.64 11.61
C ALA A 31 10.91 -20.12 11.51
N PHE A 32 10.37 -19.59 12.61
CA PHE A 32 9.05 -18.94 12.58
C PHE A 32 9.05 -17.72 11.67
N GLU A 33 10.01 -16.80 11.83
CA GLU A 33 10.11 -15.61 10.98
C GLU A 33 10.26 -15.98 9.50
N GLU A 34 11.10 -16.95 9.16
CA GLU A 34 11.24 -17.45 7.80
C GLU A 34 9.90 -17.98 7.27
N SER A 35 9.20 -18.80 8.05
CA SER A 35 7.89 -19.36 7.67
C SER A 35 6.80 -18.29 7.46
N MET A 36 6.91 -17.14 8.13
CA MET A 36 5.99 -16.01 7.91
C MET A 36 6.29 -15.27 6.60
N ASN A 37 7.50 -15.43 6.05
CA ASN A 37 7.96 -14.77 4.82
C ASN A 37 7.96 -15.71 3.59
N THR A 38 7.71 -17.01 3.76
CA THR A 38 7.62 -17.95 2.63
C THR A 38 6.36 -17.71 1.80
N ARG A 39 6.47 -17.93 0.49
CA ARG A 39 5.37 -17.75 -0.48
C ARG A 39 4.23 -18.77 -0.33
N ASP A 40 4.48 -19.88 0.34
CA ASP A 40 3.51 -20.96 0.54
C ASP A 40 2.50 -20.68 1.66
N MET A 41 2.62 -19.53 2.34
CA MET A 41 1.73 -19.11 3.43
C MET A 41 1.73 -20.03 4.66
N ALA A 42 2.73 -20.90 4.82
CA ALA A 42 2.78 -21.88 5.90
C ALA A 42 2.71 -21.24 7.29
N GLY A 43 3.50 -20.19 7.54
CA GLY A 43 3.46 -19.46 8.81
C GLY A 43 2.09 -18.79 9.05
N CYS A 44 1.51 -18.17 8.02
CA CYS A 44 0.17 -17.58 8.11
C CYS A 44 -0.90 -18.63 8.45
N GLN A 45 -0.82 -19.82 7.85
CA GLN A 45 -1.72 -20.93 8.15
C GLN A 45 -1.57 -21.42 9.60
N ALA A 46 -0.34 -21.54 10.10
CA ALA A 46 -0.10 -21.93 11.49
C ALA A 46 -0.71 -20.93 12.48
N VAL A 47 -0.53 -19.62 12.25
CA VAL A 47 -1.15 -18.56 13.07
C VAL A 47 -2.68 -18.61 13.00
N LEU A 48 -3.24 -18.84 11.81
CA LEU A 48 -4.68 -18.96 11.62
C LEU A 48 -5.27 -20.17 12.36
N LEU A 49 -4.60 -21.33 12.29
CA LEU A 49 -5.00 -22.53 13.01
C LEU A 49 -4.95 -22.30 14.52
N GLN A 50 -3.92 -21.61 15.02
CA GLN A 50 -3.84 -21.23 16.43
C GLN A 50 -4.99 -20.30 16.84
N ALA A 51 -5.34 -19.32 16.00
CA ALA A 51 -6.48 -18.44 16.26
C ALA A 51 -7.81 -19.21 16.33
N ILE A 52 -8.02 -20.20 15.44
CA ILE A 52 -9.21 -21.07 15.45
C ILE A 52 -9.24 -21.94 16.72
N ALA A 53 -8.10 -22.48 17.14
CA ALA A 53 -8.01 -23.29 18.36
C ALA A 53 -8.32 -22.47 19.62
N LEU A 54 -7.80 -21.24 19.70
CA LEU A 54 -7.94 -20.38 20.88
C LEU A 54 -9.30 -19.67 20.96
N ILE A 55 -9.94 -19.43 19.81
CA ILE A 55 -11.20 -18.73 19.66
C ILE A 55 -12.13 -19.59 18.78
N PRO A 56 -12.92 -20.51 19.36
CA PRO A 56 -13.71 -21.48 18.59
C PRO A 56 -14.67 -20.85 17.57
N GLN A 57 -15.23 -19.67 17.86
CA GLN A 57 -16.11 -18.96 16.92
C GLN A 57 -15.36 -18.16 15.84
N TYR A 58 -14.03 -18.10 15.85
CA TYR A 58 -13.24 -17.24 14.95
C TYR A 58 -13.54 -17.52 13.48
N ARG A 59 -13.59 -18.80 13.08
CA ARG A 59 -13.88 -19.17 11.68
C ARG A 59 -15.26 -18.69 11.24
N LYS A 60 -16.29 -18.92 12.06
CA LYS A 60 -17.67 -18.53 11.77
C LYS A 60 -17.81 -17.00 11.70
N LEU A 61 -17.21 -16.29 12.66
CA LEU A 61 -17.25 -14.83 12.73
C LEU A 61 -16.53 -14.20 11.53
N THR A 62 -15.32 -14.65 11.22
CA THR A 62 -14.53 -14.13 10.10
C THR A 62 -15.22 -14.38 8.76
N ALA A 63 -15.82 -15.56 8.57
CA ALA A 63 -16.58 -15.88 7.35
C ALA A 63 -17.84 -15.02 7.19
N ALA A 64 -18.60 -14.80 8.27
CA ALA A 64 -19.77 -13.93 8.25
C ALA A 64 -19.38 -12.49 7.87
N LYS A 65 -18.33 -11.97 8.51
CA LYS A 65 -17.87 -10.59 8.30
C LYS A 65 -17.14 -10.37 6.99
N ALA A 66 -16.55 -11.41 6.38
CA ALA A 66 -15.98 -11.32 5.03
C ALA A 66 -17.00 -10.78 4.01
N ASN A 67 -18.26 -11.22 4.10
CA ASN A 67 -19.33 -10.79 3.20
C ASN A 67 -19.92 -9.41 3.53
N GLU A 68 -19.71 -8.91 4.76
CA GLU A 68 -20.18 -7.60 5.24
C GLU A 68 -19.08 -6.50 5.14
N GLY A 69 -17.90 -6.86 4.64
CA GLY A 69 -16.71 -6.01 4.65
C GLY A 69 -15.95 -6.12 5.96
N LEU A 70 -15.22 -7.24 6.13
CA LEU A 70 -14.50 -7.67 7.34
C LEU A 70 -13.83 -6.55 8.14
N PHE A 71 -13.19 -5.63 7.42
CA PHE A 71 -12.42 -4.52 7.99
C PHE A 71 -13.27 -3.51 8.78
N ASN A 72 -14.58 -3.41 8.49
CA ASN A 72 -15.51 -2.57 9.25
C ASN A 72 -15.89 -3.20 10.60
N HIS A 73 -15.66 -4.51 10.75
CA HIS A 73 -16.12 -5.32 11.87
C HIS A 73 -14.99 -5.89 12.73
N VAL A 74 -13.77 -5.35 12.60
CA VAL A 74 -12.59 -5.80 13.37
C VAL A 74 -12.84 -5.74 14.89
N ASN A 75 -13.60 -4.76 15.36
CA ASN A 75 -13.95 -4.65 16.79
C ASN A 75 -14.74 -5.86 17.30
N GLU A 76 -15.58 -6.49 16.46
CA GLU A 76 -16.34 -7.69 16.85
C GLU A 76 -15.40 -8.91 16.99
N ILE A 77 -14.35 -8.98 16.17
CA ILE A 77 -13.31 -10.01 16.30
C ILE A 77 -12.47 -9.75 17.56
N GLU A 78 -12.12 -8.50 17.83
CA GLU A 78 -11.44 -8.10 19.08
C GLU A 78 -12.31 -8.40 20.31
N GLN A 79 -13.64 -8.29 20.21
CA GLN A 79 -14.57 -8.64 21.28
C GLN A 79 -14.62 -10.15 21.48
N ALA A 80 -14.77 -10.93 20.40
CA ALA A 80 -14.77 -12.39 20.48
C ALA A 80 -13.47 -12.94 21.08
N ALA A 81 -12.33 -12.29 20.82
CA ALA A 81 -11.06 -12.61 21.45
C ALA A 81 -11.05 -12.30 22.96
N GLN A 82 -11.69 -11.21 23.39
CA GLN A 82 -11.85 -10.87 24.81
C GLN A 82 -12.76 -11.87 25.52
N ASP A 83 -13.92 -12.18 24.93
CA ASP A 83 -14.91 -13.09 25.49
C ASP A 83 -14.37 -14.52 25.66
N ASN A 84 -13.29 -14.87 24.94
CA ASN A 84 -12.60 -16.15 25.03
C ASN A 84 -11.36 -16.12 25.92
N ASP A 85 -11.12 -15.06 26.69
CA ASP A 85 -9.93 -14.90 27.53
C ASP A 85 -8.61 -15.12 26.76
N LEU A 86 -8.57 -14.71 25.48
CA LEU A 86 -7.41 -14.97 24.60
C LEU A 86 -6.10 -14.48 25.23
N ALA A 87 -6.13 -13.31 25.88
CA ALA A 87 -4.94 -12.77 26.53
C ALA A 87 -4.36 -13.74 27.56
N ARG A 88 -5.19 -14.29 28.45
CA ARG A 88 -4.75 -15.24 29.48
C ARG A 88 -4.24 -16.54 28.88
N LYS A 89 -4.91 -17.05 27.83
CA LYS A 89 -4.47 -18.26 27.12
C LYS A 89 -3.09 -18.07 26.47
N LEU A 90 -2.87 -16.94 25.78
CA LEU A 90 -1.58 -16.61 25.17
C LEU A 90 -0.47 -16.46 26.22
N ILE A 91 -0.75 -15.81 27.35
CA ILE A 91 0.21 -15.68 28.46
C ILE A 91 0.57 -17.08 29.00
N GLY A 92 -0.44 -17.92 29.27
CA GLY A 92 -0.24 -19.27 29.78
C GLY A 92 0.60 -20.14 28.84
N GLU A 93 0.38 -20.05 27.52
CA GLU A 93 1.20 -20.75 26.53
C GLU A 93 2.66 -20.26 26.51
N CYS A 94 2.94 -19.01 26.86
CA CYS A 94 4.32 -18.53 26.97
C CYS A 94 5.00 -18.96 28.27
N GLU A 95 4.24 -19.08 29.36
CA GLU A 95 4.76 -19.55 30.65
C GLU A 95 4.98 -21.07 30.67
N GLN A 96 4.18 -21.81 29.92
CA GLN A 96 4.30 -23.25 29.73
C GLN A 96 4.24 -23.57 28.22
N PRO A 97 5.37 -23.41 27.50
CA PRO A 97 5.41 -23.64 26.06
C PRO A 97 4.99 -25.07 25.70
N VAL A 98 3.96 -25.17 24.86
CA VAL A 98 3.59 -26.42 24.21
C VAL A 98 4.56 -26.63 23.04
N ALA A 99 5.18 -27.80 22.96
CA ALA A 99 6.12 -28.13 21.88
C ALA A 99 5.46 -27.92 20.51
N GLY A 100 6.11 -27.11 19.66
CA GLY A 100 5.60 -26.76 18.33
C GLY A 100 4.50 -25.68 18.30
N SER A 101 4.13 -25.07 19.43
CA SER A 101 3.24 -23.90 19.42
C SER A 101 3.95 -22.69 18.82
N PRO A 102 3.35 -21.99 17.84
CA PRO A 102 3.93 -20.77 17.29
C PRO A 102 3.79 -19.57 18.25
N VAL A 103 3.10 -19.70 19.38
CA VAL A 103 2.70 -18.55 20.21
C VAL A 103 3.88 -17.73 20.75
N PRO A 104 4.92 -18.32 21.38
CA PRO A 104 6.06 -17.54 21.87
C PRO A 104 6.76 -16.78 20.74
N ALA A 105 7.06 -17.46 19.63
CA ALA A 105 7.71 -16.88 18.46
C ALA A 105 6.85 -15.77 17.82
N MET A 106 5.54 -16.01 17.66
CA MET A 106 4.58 -15.04 17.14
C MET A 106 4.53 -13.78 18.01
N LEU A 107 4.48 -13.91 19.33
CA LEU A 107 4.45 -12.75 20.22
C LEU A 107 5.79 -11.99 20.19
N CYS A 108 6.93 -12.68 20.13
CA CYS A 108 8.23 -12.04 19.95
C CYS A 108 8.29 -11.26 18.63
N TRP A 109 7.77 -11.84 17.54
CA TRP A 109 7.72 -11.18 16.24
C TRP A 109 6.81 -9.96 16.24
N LEU A 110 5.66 -10.03 16.93
CA LEU A 110 4.72 -8.92 17.08
C LEU A 110 5.27 -7.76 17.93
N TYR A 111 5.99 -8.06 19.03
CA TYR A 111 6.50 -7.03 19.93
C TYR A 111 7.86 -6.48 19.52
N PHE A 112 8.77 -7.31 19.01
CA PHE A 112 10.18 -6.96 18.80
C PHE A 112 10.63 -7.09 17.35
N GLY A 113 10.04 -8.01 16.59
CA GLY A 113 10.34 -8.21 15.17
C GLY A 113 9.67 -7.20 14.24
N LYS A 114 10.01 -7.24 12.94
CA LYS A 114 9.42 -6.41 11.87
C LYS A 114 8.07 -6.95 11.37
N SER A 115 7.24 -7.47 12.25
CA SER A 115 6.01 -8.19 11.91
C SER A 115 5.03 -7.38 11.05
N PHE A 116 4.65 -6.19 11.50
CA PHE A 116 3.72 -5.33 10.76
C PHE A 116 4.30 -4.90 9.42
N GLU A 117 5.59 -4.56 9.39
CA GLU A 117 6.31 -4.21 8.18
C GLU A 117 6.24 -5.36 7.16
N ARG A 118 6.63 -6.58 7.54
CA ARG A 118 6.59 -7.76 6.67
C ARG A 118 5.18 -8.08 6.17
N MET A 119 4.17 -7.99 7.03
CA MET A 119 2.77 -8.18 6.61
C MET A 119 2.32 -7.11 5.60
N VAL A 120 2.77 -5.87 5.74
CA VAL A 120 2.48 -4.78 4.79
C VAL A 120 3.23 -4.98 3.47
N GLU A 121 4.52 -5.31 3.51
CA GLU A 121 5.34 -5.66 2.33
C GLU A 121 4.66 -6.76 1.52
N HIS A 122 4.28 -7.87 2.17
CA HIS A 122 3.62 -9.00 1.53
C HIS A 122 2.28 -8.60 0.90
N CYS A 123 1.47 -7.77 1.58
CA CYS A 123 0.23 -7.25 1.00
C CYS A 123 0.49 -6.34 -0.21
N GLU A 124 1.54 -5.51 -0.18
CA GLU A 124 1.94 -4.66 -1.32
C GLU A 124 2.43 -5.48 -2.51
N GLU A 125 3.22 -6.52 -2.27
CA GLU A 125 3.64 -7.49 -3.30
C GLU A 125 2.43 -8.16 -3.96
N LEU A 126 1.53 -8.76 -3.16
CA LEU A 126 0.31 -9.37 -3.67
C LEU A 126 -0.55 -8.37 -4.45
N ARG A 127 -0.69 -7.14 -3.95
CA ARG A 127 -1.48 -6.08 -4.61
C ARG A 127 -0.89 -5.69 -5.97
N ARG A 128 0.42 -5.85 -6.17
CA ARG A 128 1.12 -5.56 -7.44
C ARG A 128 1.05 -6.71 -8.44
N THR A 129 0.77 -7.92 -7.98
CA THR A 129 0.61 -9.11 -8.82
C THR A 129 -0.44 -8.89 -9.93
N PRO A 130 -0.08 -9.09 -11.22
CA PRO A 130 -0.98 -8.87 -12.36
C PRO A 130 -2.25 -9.72 -12.32
N GLU A 131 -2.14 -10.96 -11.82
CA GLU A 131 -3.19 -11.96 -11.74
C GLU A 131 -4.26 -11.62 -10.68
N LEU A 132 -3.96 -10.68 -9.77
CA LEU A 132 -4.86 -10.33 -8.68
C LEU A 132 -6.01 -9.45 -9.18
N GLY A 133 -7.25 -9.85 -8.92
CA GLY A 133 -8.46 -9.12 -9.33
C GLY A 133 -8.62 -7.78 -8.61
N TYR A 134 -9.40 -6.86 -9.19
CA TYR A 134 -9.62 -5.52 -8.62
C TYR A 134 -10.10 -5.55 -7.17
N PHE A 135 -11.11 -6.37 -6.86
CA PHE A 135 -11.64 -6.51 -5.49
C PHE A 135 -10.55 -6.98 -4.51
N GLN A 136 -9.74 -7.96 -4.91
CA GLN A 136 -8.65 -8.46 -4.07
C GLN A 136 -7.58 -7.38 -3.84
N LYS A 137 -7.27 -6.53 -4.83
CA LYS A 137 -6.36 -5.39 -4.67
C LYS A 137 -6.90 -4.35 -3.68
N ILE A 138 -8.22 -4.10 -3.69
CA ILE A 138 -8.88 -3.24 -2.70
C ILE A 138 -8.81 -3.86 -1.31
N THR A 139 -9.08 -5.15 -1.18
CA THR A 139 -8.94 -5.90 0.07
C THR A 139 -7.52 -5.80 0.64
N MET A 140 -6.48 -5.98 -0.17
CA MET A 140 -5.09 -5.81 0.29
C MET A 140 -4.82 -4.39 0.77
N SER A 141 -5.31 -3.37 0.05
CA SER A 141 -5.17 -1.97 0.44
C SER A 141 -5.86 -1.65 1.77
N ALA A 142 -7.04 -2.24 2.00
CA ALA A 142 -7.76 -2.14 3.27
C ALA A 142 -7.00 -2.84 4.41
N THR A 143 -6.42 -4.02 4.16
CA THR A 143 -5.56 -4.73 5.12
C THR A 143 -4.34 -3.90 5.51
N ILE A 144 -3.62 -3.33 4.54
CA ILE A 144 -2.45 -2.47 4.79
C ILE A 144 -2.83 -1.28 5.68
N ARG A 145 -3.94 -0.61 5.35
CA ARG A 145 -4.44 0.51 6.15
C ARG A 145 -4.76 0.08 7.58
N LEU A 146 -5.38 -1.08 7.76
CA LEU A 146 -5.70 -1.62 9.09
C LEU A 146 -4.43 -1.92 9.91
N LEU A 147 -3.45 -2.61 9.31
CA LEU A 147 -2.19 -2.99 9.97
C LEU A 147 -1.42 -1.75 10.47
N ILE A 148 -1.27 -0.74 9.62
CA ILE A 148 -0.59 0.52 9.97
C ILE A 148 -1.39 1.25 11.07
N ALA A 149 -2.70 1.39 10.91
CA ALA A 149 -3.52 2.11 11.89
C ALA A 149 -3.52 1.42 13.27
N ARG A 150 -3.58 0.08 13.30
CA ARG A 150 -3.59 -0.68 14.56
C ARG A 150 -2.23 -0.73 15.23
N SER A 151 -1.14 -0.92 14.49
CA SER A 151 0.22 -0.87 15.08
C SER A 151 0.48 0.45 15.79
N ILE A 152 0.07 1.58 15.19
CA ILE A 152 0.17 2.91 15.81
C ILE A 152 -0.76 3.04 17.01
N LYS A 153 -2.04 2.67 16.87
CA LYS A 153 -3.03 2.76 17.96
C LYS A 153 -2.62 1.95 19.19
N LEU A 154 -1.93 0.82 18.98
CA LEU A 154 -1.44 -0.05 20.04
C LEU A 154 -0.07 0.36 20.59
N GLY A 155 0.57 1.39 20.03
CA GLY A 155 1.90 1.85 20.45
C GLY A 155 3.02 0.88 20.09
N LEU A 156 2.76 -0.08 19.19
CA LEU A 156 3.76 -1.05 18.71
C LEU A 156 4.67 -0.44 17.65
N ARG A 157 4.18 0.59 16.96
CA ARG A 157 4.90 1.39 15.97
C ARG A 157 4.53 2.86 16.08
N THR A 158 5.39 3.71 15.56
CA THR A 158 5.22 5.16 15.42
C THR A 158 4.99 5.54 13.97
N ARG A 159 4.49 6.76 13.72
CA ARG A 159 4.35 7.26 12.35
C ARG A 159 5.71 7.46 11.68
N GLU A 160 6.72 7.78 12.47
CA GLU A 160 8.09 8.02 12.05
C GLU A 160 8.74 6.72 11.56
N GLU A 161 8.58 5.63 12.29
CA GLU A 161 9.01 4.29 11.86
C GLU A 161 8.35 3.89 10.54
N TRP A 162 7.03 4.12 10.38
CA TRP A 162 6.34 3.83 9.12
C TRP A 162 6.82 4.71 7.95
N LYS A 163 7.16 5.98 8.19
CA LYS A 163 7.76 6.85 7.17
C LYS A 163 9.13 6.34 6.75
N ALA A 164 9.97 5.98 7.71
CA ALA A 164 11.30 5.42 7.45
C ALA A 164 11.20 4.10 6.67
N HIS A 165 10.26 3.24 7.05
CA HIS A 165 9.99 1.99 6.36
C HIS A 165 9.52 2.21 4.91
N ARG A 166 8.60 3.15 4.68
CA ARG A 166 8.16 3.52 3.33
C ARG A 166 9.32 4.03 2.46
N GLU A 167 10.22 4.81 3.04
CA GLU A 167 11.40 5.31 2.32
C GLU A 167 12.35 4.17 1.97
N ALA A 168 12.58 3.22 2.88
CA ALA A 168 13.36 2.02 2.62
C ALA A 168 12.76 1.18 1.48
N MET A 169 11.43 0.99 1.46
CA MET A 169 10.75 0.32 0.35
C MET A 169 10.93 1.07 -0.98
N ARG A 170 10.81 2.41 -0.96
CA ARG A 170 11.00 3.25 -2.16
C ARG A 170 12.42 3.11 -2.72
N LEU A 171 13.42 3.10 -1.83
CA LEU A 171 14.82 2.91 -2.22
C LEU A 171 15.04 1.54 -2.84
N ALA A 172 14.51 0.47 -2.23
CA ALA A 172 14.60 -0.89 -2.75
C ALA A 172 13.94 -1.08 -4.12
N GLU A 173 12.91 -0.29 -4.44
CA GLU A 173 12.23 -0.29 -5.74
C GLU A 173 12.85 0.68 -6.76
N SER A 174 13.89 1.41 -6.39
CA SER A 174 14.55 2.42 -7.24
C SER A 174 15.96 2.02 -7.64
N ASP A 175 16.48 2.61 -8.71
CA ASP A 175 17.88 2.44 -9.10
C ASP A 175 18.87 3.25 -8.23
N GLN A 176 18.40 3.84 -7.12
CA GLN A 176 19.18 4.73 -6.25
C GLN A 176 19.87 4.01 -5.07
N VAL A 177 19.84 2.67 -5.04
CA VAL A 177 20.41 1.89 -3.93
C VAL A 177 21.92 2.11 -3.79
N LEU A 178 22.63 2.21 -4.92
CA LEU A 178 24.08 2.45 -4.93
C LEU A 178 24.42 3.84 -4.38
N ASP A 179 23.70 4.87 -4.82
CA ASP A 179 23.92 6.25 -4.35
C ASP A 179 23.63 6.37 -2.85
N TRP A 180 22.55 5.76 -2.38
CA TRP A 180 22.21 5.71 -0.96
C TRP A 180 23.27 4.97 -0.12
N ALA A 181 23.82 3.85 -0.62
CA ALA A 181 24.84 3.09 0.10
C ALA A 181 26.21 3.80 0.16
N MET A 182 26.48 4.68 -0.80
CA MET A 182 27.70 5.50 -0.86
C MET A 182 27.61 6.79 -0.02
N GLU A 183 26.43 7.19 0.44
CA GLU A 183 26.30 8.26 1.43
C GLU A 183 26.94 7.81 2.76
N GLU A 184 28.20 8.20 2.99
CA GLU A 184 28.83 8.08 4.31
C GLU A 184 27.91 8.74 5.35
N SER A 185 27.68 8.03 6.46
CA SER A 185 26.86 8.47 7.58
C SER A 185 27.46 9.71 8.25
N SER A 186 27.31 10.85 7.60
CA SER A 186 27.67 12.14 8.15
C SER A 186 26.72 12.45 9.30
N SER A 187 27.19 12.14 10.50
CA SER A 187 26.60 12.48 11.80
C SER A 187 26.70 13.97 12.12
N ASP A 188 26.61 14.83 11.09
CA ASP A 188 26.75 16.27 11.23
C ASP A 188 25.55 16.98 10.59
N LYS A 189 24.34 16.66 11.09
CA LYS A 189 23.18 17.52 10.85
C LYS A 189 23.15 18.63 11.88
N ASN A 190 24.04 19.58 11.66
CA ASN A 190 23.94 20.92 12.17
C ASN A 190 22.53 21.46 11.82
N ASP A 191 21.81 21.86 12.86
CA ASP A 191 20.49 22.47 12.82
C ASP A 191 20.57 23.81 12.10
N SER A 192 20.60 23.76 10.76
CA SER A 192 20.29 24.93 9.95
C SER A 192 18.89 24.72 9.38
N LYS A 193 17.93 25.39 10.03
CA LYS A 193 16.65 25.78 9.46
C LYS A 193 16.87 26.40 8.08
N ARG A 194 16.92 25.56 7.05
CA ARG A 194 16.71 25.96 5.67
C ARG A 194 15.23 25.72 5.37
N LYS A 195 14.55 26.81 4.99
CA LYS A 195 13.19 26.83 4.45
C LYS A 195 13.04 25.74 3.38
N PRO A 196 11.84 25.14 3.20
CA PRO A 196 11.63 23.97 2.36
C PRO A 196 11.92 24.30 0.89
N GLY A 197 13.14 24.02 0.46
CA GLY A 197 13.59 24.01 -0.91
C GLY A 197 13.70 22.55 -1.37
N ARG A 198 12.68 22.11 -2.09
CA ARG A 198 12.52 20.82 -2.76
C ARG A 198 13.72 20.50 -3.69
N PRO A 199 14.41 19.35 -3.56
CA PRO A 199 15.05 18.71 -4.71
C PRO A 199 13.94 17.98 -5.47
N GLY A 200 13.56 18.53 -6.62
CA GLY A 200 12.60 17.91 -7.53
C GLY A 200 13.27 16.77 -8.28
N ALA A 201 13.08 15.54 -7.85
CA ALA A 201 13.05 14.41 -8.78
C ALA A 201 11.64 14.37 -9.38
N THR A 202 11.36 15.30 -10.28
CA THR A 202 10.14 15.23 -11.09
C THR A 202 10.39 14.11 -12.09
N ARG A 203 9.72 12.97 -11.91
CA ARG A 203 9.72 11.91 -12.92
C ARG A 203 9.23 12.50 -14.23
N SER A 204 9.93 12.25 -15.32
CA SER A 204 9.53 12.74 -16.63
C SER A 204 8.21 12.08 -17.08
N LEU A 205 7.46 12.73 -17.97
CA LEU A 205 6.18 12.17 -18.45
C LEU A 205 6.38 10.82 -19.15
N THR A 206 7.53 10.61 -19.80
CA THR A 206 7.89 9.36 -20.47
C THR A 206 8.24 8.24 -19.50
N GLU A 207 8.87 8.53 -18.36
CA GLU A 207 9.10 7.57 -17.26
C GLU A 207 7.80 7.08 -16.60
N MET A 208 6.72 7.85 -16.77
CA MET A 208 5.39 7.48 -16.28
C MET A 208 4.65 6.51 -17.21
N PHE A 209 5.13 6.29 -18.44
CA PHE A 209 4.46 5.43 -19.39
C PHE A 209 4.69 3.94 -19.13
N ALA A 210 3.62 3.17 -19.24
CA ALA A 210 3.68 1.72 -19.08
C ALA A 210 4.51 1.05 -20.19
N PRO A 211 5.16 -0.09 -19.91
CA PRO A 211 5.88 -0.87 -20.94
C PRO A 211 5.02 -1.32 -22.12
N THR A 212 3.69 -1.31 -21.96
CA THR A 212 2.70 -1.56 -23.02
C THR A 212 2.69 -0.47 -24.10
N VAL A 213 3.22 0.72 -23.82
CA VAL A 213 3.33 1.82 -24.77
C VAL A 213 4.53 1.59 -25.68
N SER A 214 4.30 0.99 -26.84
CA SER A 214 5.37 0.68 -27.80
C SER A 214 6.02 1.92 -28.43
N ARG A 215 5.36 3.08 -28.37
CA ARG A 215 5.81 4.36 -28.95
C ARG A 215 5.62 5.52 -27.97
N PRO A 216 6.47 5.63 -26.93
CA PRO A 216 6.32 6.62 -25.87
C PRO A 216 6.37 8.07 -26.41
N GLU A 217 7.24 8.35 -27.38
CA GLU A 217 7.36 9.69 -27.99
C GLU A 217 6.11 10.09 -28.79
N GLU A 218 5.46 9.14 -29.45
CA GLU A 218 4.21 9.41 -30.20
C GLU A 218 3.07 9.70 -29.23
N LEU A 219 2.96 8.92 -28.15
CA LEU A 219 1.99 9.16 -27.08
C LEU A 219 2.23 10.52 -26.40
N ARG A 220 3.49 10.85 -26.12
CA ARG A 220 3.90 12.17 -25.58
C ARG A 220 3.39 13.28 -26.49
N ARG A 221 3.70 13.23 -27.79
CA ARG A 221 3.25 14.24 -28.75
C ARG A 221 1.72 14.38 -28.77
N LYS A 222 0.97 13.27 -28.77
CA LYS A 222 -0.50 13.31 -28.74
C LYS A 222 -1.06 13.94 -27.47
N ILE A 223 -0.46 13.67 -26.31
CA ILE A 223 -0.82 14.33 -25.06
C ILE A 223 -0.61 15.85 -25.18
N GLY A 224 0.52 16.29 -25.76
CA GLY A 224 0.75 17.70 -26.07
C GLY A 224 -0.33 18.29 -26.98
N THR A 225 -0.65 17.62 -28.10
CA THR A 225 -1.70 18.05 -29.03
C THR A 225 -3.07 18.18 -28.35
N TYR A 226 -3.42 17.24 -27.47
CA TYR A 226 -4.66 17.31 -26.70
C TYR A 226 -4.68 18.55 -25.79
N LEU A 227 -3.60 18.79 -25.05
CA LEU A 227 -3.53 19.88 -24.08
C LEU A 227 -3.54 21.27 -24.71
N LEU A 228 -3.09 21.42 -25.97
CA LEU A 228 -3.16 22.70 -26.69
C LEU A 228 -4.60 23.23 -26.80
N THR A 229 -5.58 22.33 -26.88
CA THR A 229 -6.99 22.69 -27.08
C THR A 229 -7.86 22.41 -25.84
N ARG A 230 -7.44 21.48 -24.96
CA ARG A 230 -8.21 21.02 -23.80
C ARG A 230 -7.33 20.88 -22.55
N HIS A 231 -7.31 21.91 -21.71
CA HIS A 231 -6.47 21.97 -20.50
C HIS A 231 -7.21 22.47 -19.25
N THR A 232 -8.54 22.32 -19.19
CA THR A 232 -9.28 22.57 -17.95
C THR A 232 -9.03 21.48 -16.89
N GLN A 233 -9.46 21.73 -15.65
CA GLN A 233 -9.36 20.74 -14.56
C GLN A 233 -10.05 19.42 -14.91
N THR A 234 -11.21 19.49 -15.60
CA THR A 234 -11.96 18.31 -16.04
C THR A 234 -11.26 17.62 -17.21
N ASP A 235 -10.69 18.37 -18.15
CA ASP A 235 -10.00 17.78 -19.31
C ASP A 235 -8.74 17.02 -18.90
N ILE A 236 -7.94 17.59 -18.00
CA ILE A 236 -6.76 16.89 -17.46
C ILE A 236 -7.17 15.64 -16.65
N ALA A 237 -8.29 15.71 -15.91
CA ALA A 237 -8.83 14.54 -15.22
C ALA A 237 -9.29 13.46 -16.21
N ARG A 238 -10.00 13.81 -17.28
CA ARG A 238 -10.41 12.88 -18.35
C ARG A 238 -9.21 12.26 -19.06
N LEU A 239 -8.19 13.05 -19.38
CA LEU A 239 -6.94 12.59 -19.97
C LEU A 239 -6.26 11.56 -19.07
N LYS A 240 -6.14 11.86 -17.77
CA LYS A 240 -5.58 10.91 -16.80
C LYS A 240 -6.37 9.60 -16.76
N ILE A 241 -7.70 9.68 -16.70
CA ILE A 241 -8.58 8.52 -16.68
C ILE A 241 -8.43 7.70 -17.99
N ALA A 242 -8.36 8.36 -19.15
CA ALA A 242 -8.18 7.69 -20.43
C ALA A 242 -6.85 6.90 -20.48
N LEU A 243 -5.75 7.52 -20.04
CA LEU A 243 -4.43 6.89 -19.96
C LEU A 243 -4.41 5.71 -18.98
N GLU A 244 -5.11 5.81 -17.84
CA GLU A 244 -5.24 4.71 -16.87
C GLU A 244 -6.09 3.56 -17.42
N GLU A 245 -7.21 3.86 -18.09
CA GLU A 245 -8.06 2.83 -18.70
C GLU A 245 -7.39 2.13 -19.89
N LEU A 246 -6.52 2.83 -20.63
CA LEU A 246 -5.67 2.24 -21.68
C LEU A 246 -4.46 1.49 -21.11
N ARG A 247 -4.21 1.58 -19.80
CA ARG A 247 -3.02 1.05 -19.13
C ARG A 247 -1.73 1.60 -19.71
N TYR A 248 -1.72 2.89 -20.08
CA TYR A 248 -0.56 3.60 -20.60
C TYR A 248 0.29 4.23 -19.49
N LEU A 249 -0.08 4.09 -18.21
CA LEU A 249 0.68 4.59 -17.05
C LEU A 249 1.14 3.44 -16.13
N THR A 250 2.32 3.57 -15.50
CA THR A 250 3.01 2.55 -14.66
C THR A 250 2.42 2.31 -13.25
N LEU A 251 1.10 2.16 -13.11
CA LEU A 251 0.36 1.94 -11.83
C LEU A 251 0.29 3.19 -10.93
N PRO A 252 -0.73 3.29 -10.05
CA PRO A 252 -1.54 4.50 -9.91
C PRO A 252 -0.70 5.73 -9.61
N ILE A 253 -0.59 6.60 -10.61
CA ILE A 253 0.15 7.84 -10.49
C ILE A 253 -0.77 8.84 -9.79
N PRO A 254 -0.40 9.34 -8.59
CA PRO A 254 -1.20 10.36 -7.93
C PRO A 254 -1.28 11.60 -8.83
N ILE A 255 -2.36 12.37 -8.70
CA ILE A 255 -2.65 13.51 -9.59
C ILE A 255 -1.53 14.56 -9.55
N LYS A 256 -0.90 14.76 -8.39
CA LYS A 256 0.18 15.72 -8.21
C LYS A 256 1.42 15.40 -9.07
N PRO A 257 2.06 14.22 -8.97
CA PRO A 257 3.13 13.82 -9.89
C PRO A 257 2.74 13.93 -11.36
N PHE A 258 1.57 13.45 -11.75
CA PHE A 258 1.10 13.52 -13.15
C PHE A 258 1.01 14.97 -13.63
N ARG A 259 0.39 15.85 -12.84
CA ARG A 259 0.26 17.28 -13.15
C ARG A 259 1.62 17.97 -13.21
N ASP A 260 2.52 17.65 -12.27
CA ASP A 260 3.86 18.24 -12.23
C ASP A 260 4.68 17.84 -13.47
N ALA A 261 4.57 16.59 -13.94
CA ALA A 261 5.17 16.14 -15.19
C ALA A 261 4.58 16.85 -16.42
N LEU A 262 3.25 17.06 -16.49
CA LEU A 262 2.64 17.86 -17.56
C LEU A 262 3.09 19.32 -17.53
N GLN A 263 3.26 19.89 -16.34
CA GLN A 263 3.72 21.27 -16.15
C GLN A 263 5.18 21.44 -16.54
N GLU A 264 6.02 20.44 -16.31
CA GLU A 264 7.42 20.47 -16.72
C GLU A 264 7.56 20.33 -18.24
N GLU A 265 6.82 19.39 -18.83
CA GLU A 265 6.90 19.08 -20.26
C GLU A 265 6.26 20.18 -21.14
N TYR A 266 5.06 20.63 -20.80
CA TYR A 266 4.26 21.53 -21.64
C TYR A 266 4.07 22.93 -21.05
N GLY A 267 4.60 23.19 -19.85
CA GLY A 267 4.33 24.42 -19.10
C GLY A 267 4.85 25.71 -19.71
N ARG A 268 5.75 25.62 -20.69
CA ARG A 268 6.24 26.77 -21.46
C ARG A 268 5.19 27.30 -22.44
N GLU A 269 4.32 26.43 -22.93
CA GLU A 269 3.33 26.73 -23.97
C GLU A 269 1.89 26.68 -23.44
N ILE A 270 1.65 25.87 -22.40
CA ILE A 270 0.31 25.56 -21.90
C ILE A 270 0.25 25.85 -20.39
N ARG A 271 -0.73 26.65 -19.97
CA ARG A 271 -0.98 26.91 -18.55
C ARG A 271 -1.69 25.71 -17.90
N ILE A 272 -0.91 24.82 -17.31
CA ILE A 272 -1.43 23.65 -16.59
C ILE A 272 -2.05 24.07 -15.24
N VAL A 273 -3.35 23.78 -15.08
CA VAL A 273 -4.12 24.14 -13.87
C VAL A 273 -3.62 23.45 -12.59
N HIS A 274 -4.02 23.99 -11.43
CA HIS A 274 -3.58 23.52 -10.12
C HIS A 274 -4.13 22.13 -9.74
N GLU A 275 -3.36 21.40 -8.93
CA GLU A 275 -3.63 20.00 -8.54
C GLU A 275 -4.99 19.76 -7.89
N ARG A 276 -5.45 20.69 -7.04
CA ARG A 276 -6.66 20.52 -6.23
C ARG A 276 -7.92 20.36 -7.08
N GLY A 277 -8.06 21.20 -8.11
CA GLY A 277 -9.23 21.13 -8.98
C GLY A 277 -9.23 19.91 -9.91
N ILE A 278 -8.04 19.46 -10.33
CA ILE A 278 -7.91 18.19 -11.07
C ILE A 278 -8.31 17.02 -10.17
N GLN A 279 -7.92 17.06 -8.88
CA GLN A 279 -8.28 16.04 -7.90
C GLN A 279 -9.78 15.97 -7.63
N GLU A 280 -10.44 17.12 -7.47
CA GLU A 280 -11.89 17.19 -7.31
C GLU A 280 -12.63 16.67 -8.56
N ALA A 281 -12.19 17.08 -9.76
CA ALA A 281 -12.77 16.59 -11.02
C ALA A 281 -12.56 15.08 -11.23
N TYR A 282 -11.37 14.56 -10.91
CA TYR A 282 -11.05 13.15 -10.99
C TYR A 282 -11.88 12.31 -10.02
N SER A 283 -12.02 12.74 -8.76
CA SER A 283 -12.91 12.08 -7.79
C SER A 283 -14.35 12.04 -8.29
N ARG A 284 -14.91 13.17 -8.76
CA ARG A 284 -16.28 13.23 -9.31
C ARG A 284 -16.50 12.25 -10.46
N LEU A 285 -15.50 12.05 -11.32
CA LEU A 285 -15.57 11.15 -12.49
C LEU A 285 -15.37 9.65 -12.13
N THR A 286 -14.82 9.35 -10.96
CA THR A 286 -14.47 7.99 -10.53
C THR A 286 -15.31 7.48 -9.35
N GLU A 287 -15.84 8.36 -8.50
CA GLU A 287 -16.74 8.04 -7.38
C GLU A 287 -17.96 7.20 -7.78
N PRO A 288 -18.68 7.49 -8.88
CA PRO A 288 -19.81 6.67 -9.31
C PRO A 288 -19.44 5.20 -9.56
N LEU A 289 -18.20 4.94 -10.00
CA LEU A 289 -17.70 3.58 -10.22
C LEU A 289 -17.37 2.85 -8.91
N LEU A 290 -16.98 3.59 -7.87
CA LEU A 290 -16.76 3.04 -6.53
C LEU A 290 -18.09 2.61 -5.88
N ALA A 291 -19.21 3.20 -6.30
CA ALA A 291 -20.57 2.84 -5.89
C ALA A 291 -21.19 1.70 -6.73
N GLY A 292 -20.40 1.00 -7.56
CA GLY A 292 -20.87 -0.17 -8.33
C GLY A 292 -21.52 0.13 -9.68
N LYS A 293 -21.45 1.38 -10.17
CA LYS A 293 -21.91 1.73 -11.53
C LYS A 293 -20.86 1.36 -12.58
N SER A 294 -21.31 1.04 -13.79
CA SER A 294 -20.46 0.76 -14.94
C SER A 294 -19.81 2.03 -15.49
N VAL A 295 -18.67 1.89 -16.19
CA VAL A 295 -18.02 3.00 -16.93
C VAL A 295 -18.99 3.66 -17.92
N ARG A 296 -19.94 2.88 -18.45
CA ARG A 296 -21.01 3.35 -19.36
C ARG A 296 -22.03 4.27 -18.66
N ASP A 297 -22.11 4.22 -17.34
CA ASP A 297 -23.07 5.00 -16.54
C ASP A 297 -22.54 6.40 -16.16
N ARG A 298 -21.33 6.77 -16.63
CA ARG A 298 -20.79 8.14 -16.50
C ARG A 298 -21.49 9.16 -17.42
N GLY A 299 -22.44 8.74 -18.25
CA GLY A 299 -23.21 9.62 -19.14
C GLY A 299 -22.32 10.29 -20.21
N PRO A 300 -22.44 11.61 -20.48
CA PRO A 300 -21.67 12.29 -21.53
C PRO A 300 -20.15 12.23 -21.29
N GLU A 301 -19.71 12.05 -20.04
CA GLU A 301 -18.30 11.90 -19.69
C GLU A 301 -17.71 10.58 -20.18
N ALA A 302 -18.51 9.51 -20.28
CA ALA A 302 -18.05 8.24 -20.85
C ALA A 302 -17.69 8.38 -22.33
N VAL A 303 -18.47 9.19 -23.07
CA VAL A 303 -18.24 9.47 -24.49
C VAL A 303 -16.97 10.29 -24.66
N ALA A 304 -16.82 11.37 -23.88
CA ALA A 304 -15.62 12.22 -23.93
C ALA A 304 -14.35 11.45 -23.58
N ILE A 305 -14.37 10.56 -22.57
CA ILE A 305 -13.22 9.73 -22.21
C ILE A 305 -12.92 8.71 -23.32
N ARG A 306 -13.94 8.11 -23.93
CA ARG A 306 -13.75 7.18 -25.05
C ARG A 306 -13.12 7.87 -26.27
N GLU A 307 -13.58 9.05 -26.65
CA GLU A 307 -12.97 9.83 -27.74
C GLU A 307 -11.49 10.12 -27.49
N ILE A 308 -11.13 10.44 -26.24
CA ILE A 308 -9.73 10.64 -25.85
C ILE A 308 -8.95 9.34 -26.01
N LYS A 309 -9.53 8.20 -25.59
CA LYS A 309 -8.87 6.90 -25.73
C LYS A 309 -8.64 6.53 -27.19
N ASP A 310 -9.62 6.78 -28.04
CA ASP A 310 -9.54 6.53 -29.48
C ASP A 310 -8.43 7.39 -30.09
N PHE A 311 -8.43 8.70 -29.83
CA PHE A 311 -7.38 9.63 -30.27
C PHE A 311 -5.97 9.22 -29.81
N LEU A 312 -5.83 8.80 -28.54
CA LEU A 312 -4.54 8.35 -28.01
C LEU A 312 -4.08 7.02 -28.65
N SER A 313 -5.02 6.14 -28.99
CA SER A 313 -4.74 4.78 -29.50
C SER A 313 -4.64 4.70 -31.03
N GLU A 314 -5.15 5.68 -31.78
CA GLU A 314 -5.09 5.70 -33.25
C GLU A 314 -3.65 5.66 -33.75
N THR A 315 -3.21 4.54 -34.33
CA THR A 315 -1.98 4.55 -35.13
C THR A 315 -2.22 5.44 -36.34
N ASN A 316 -1.50 6.56 -36.47
CA ASN A 316 -1.54 7.36 -37.68
C ASN A 316 -1.02 6.51 -38.85
N SER A 317 -1.93 5.83 -39.55
CA SER A 317 -1.73 5.31 -40.90
C SER A 317 -1.87 6.44 -41.91
N PHE A 318 -1.05 7.48 -41.75
CA PHE A 318 -0.83 8.51 -42.76
C PHE A 318 0.66 8.55 -43.06
N ASN A 319 1.11 7.53 -43.81
CA ASN A 319 2.26 7.59 -44.69
C ASN A 319 1.97 6.64 -45.86
N SER A 320 1.17 7.13 -46.80
CA SER A 320 1.13 6.68 -48.19
C SER A 320 0.34 7.73 -48.97
N SER A 321 1.03 8.80 -49.37
CA SER A 321 0.76 9.62 -50.57
C SER A 321 1.86 10.68 -50.66
N GLU A 322 3.03 10.27 -51.14
CA GLU A 322 3.78 10.84 -52.29
C GLU A 322 5.20 10.28 -52.32
#